data_AF-A0A7X2MHR7-F1
#
_entry.id   AF-A0A7X2MHR7-F1
#
_cell.length_a   1.000
_cell.length_b   1.000
_cell.length_c   1.000
_cell.angle_alpha   90.00
_cell.angle_beta   90.00
_cell.angle_gamma   90.00
#
_symmetry.space_group_name_H-M   'P 1'
#
loop_
_entity.id
_entity.type
_entity.pdbx_description
1 polymer ?
#
loop_
_entity_poly.entity_id
_entity_poly.type
_entity_poly.pdbx_seq_one_letter_code
_entity_poly.pdbx_strand_id
1 'polypeptide(L)'
;ILYLFAEIFSQVKENISLDIDYNRVFEQIKYHSIFMINRSATYMRNDDLFSREIVEKYPVAVDLAIMTVNLLESKLNIKISDKELGYLALYYQMEIEDEKRGNPQYHKVAIVGEVSKSIQNLIISRLNETFQGTTEADIFKSS
;
A
#
# COMPACT_ATOMS: atom_id res chain seq x y z
N ILE A 1 -12.68 -7.69 -18.75
CA ILE A 1 -11.73 -6.83 -17.99
C ILE A 1 -11.81 -7.10 -16.49
N LEU A 2 -12.97 -6.94 -15.81
CA LEU A 2 -13.09 -7.21 -14.36
C LEU A 2 -12.64 -8.62 -13.93
N TYR A 3 -13.14 -9.68 -14.60
CA TYR A 3 -12.74 -11.06 -14.32
C TYR A 3 -11.25 -11.33 -14.55
N LEU A 4 -10.66 -10.67 -15.55
CA LEU A 4 -9.23 -10.80 -15.85
C LEU A 4 -8.38 -10.24 -14.72
N PHE A 5 -8.71 -9.03 -14.25
CA PHE A 5 -7.99 -8.44 -13.14
C PHE A 5 -8.10 -9.27 -11.87
N ALA A 6 -9.29 -9.80 -11.55
CA ALA A 6 -9.48 -10.65 -10.38
C ALA A 6 -8.59 -11.91 -10.44
N GLU A 7 -8.48 -12.54 -11.61
CA GLU A 7 -7.62 -13.71 -11.81
C GLU A 7 -6.13 -13.36 -11.64
N ILE A 8 -5.67 -12.26 -12.27
CA ILE A 8 -4.28 -11.78 -12.16
C ILE A 8 -3.92 -11.50 -10.71
N PHE A 9 -4.80 -10.81 -9.99
CA PHE A 9 -4.53 -10.41 -8.62
C PHE A 9 -4.59 -11.56 -7.62
N SER A 10 -5.41 -12.59 -7.89
CA SER A 10 -5.36 -13.84 -7.12
C SER A 10 -3.99 -14.51 -7.23
N GLN A 11 -3.41 -14.56 -8.44
CA GLN A 11 -2.08 -15.13 -8.65
C GLN A 11 -0.99 -14.28 -7.98
N VAL A 12 -1.09 -12.95 -8.06
CA VAL A 12 -0.15 -12.04 -7.36
C VAL A 12 -0.22 -12.25 -5.84
N LYS A 13 -1.42 -12.39 -5.28
CA LYS A 13 -1.63 -12.66 -3.86
C LYS A 13 -1.03 -13.99 -3.41
N GLU A 14 -1.15 -15.05 -4.20
CA GLU A 14 -0.63 -16.38 -3.86
C GLU A 14 0.91 -16.44 -3.81
N ASN A 15 1.58 -15.59 -4.58
CA ASN A 15 3.03 -15.60 -4.68
C ASN A 15 3.73 -14.68 -3.68
N ILE A 16 2.98 -13.96 -2.84
CA ILE A 16 3.54 -12.88 -2.01
C ILE A 16 2.97 -12.93 -0.59
N SER A 17 3.87 -13.03 0.38
CA SER A 17 3.58 -12.95 1.81
C SER A 17 3.68 -11.49 2.30
N LEU A 18 2.68 -10.68 1.98
CA LEU A 18 2.55 -9.32 2.53
C LEU A 18 1.25 -9.23 3.32
N ASP A 19 1.31 -8.69 4.53
CA ASP A 19 0.12 -8.40 5.35
C ASP A 19 -0.44 -7.03 4.93
N ILE A 20 -1.28 -7.02 3.90
CA ILE A 20 -1.88 -5.81 3.29
C ILE A 20 -3.36 -6.02 2.98
N ASP A 21 -4.15 -4.94 2.93
CA ASP A 21 -5.52 -4.98 2.36
C ASP A 21 -5.48 -5.22 0.84
N TYR A 22 -5.45 -6.51 0.48
CA TYR A 22 -5.47 -6.95 -0.90
C TYR A 22 -6.68 -6.45 -1.71
N ASN A 23 -7.82 -6.14 -1.09
CA ASN A 23 -8.98 -5.61 -1.82
C ASN A 23 -8.75 -4.16 -2.22
N ARG A 24 -8.18 -3.36 -1.31
CA ARG A 24 -7.81 -1.97 -1.60
C ARG A 24 -6.72 -1.92 -2.66
N VAL A 25 -5.63 -2.69 -2.50
CA VAL A 25 -4.55 -2.76 -3.48
C VAL A 25 -5.08 -3.23 -4.83
N PHE A 26 -5.99 -4.22 -4.84
CA PHE A 26 -6.64 -4.68 -6.07
C PHE A 26 -7.37 -3.56 -6.82
N GLU A 27 -8.22 -2.80 -6.12
CA GLU A 27 -9.00 -1.74 -6.75
C GLU A 27 -8.10 -0.64 -7.34
N GLN A 28 -7.05 -0.24 -6.61
CA GLN A 28 -6.12 0.80 -7.07
C GLN A 28 -5.28 0.33 -8.26
N ILE A 29 -4.70 -0.87 -8.16
CA ILE A 29 -3.90 -1.43 -9.25
C ILE A 29 -4.76 -1.68 -10.49
N LYS A 30 -5.99 -2.20 -10.34
CA LYS A 30 -6.94 -2.35 -11.44
C LYS A 30 -7.23 -1.01 -12.12
N TYR A 31 -7.52 0.03 -11.34
CA TYR A 31 -7.78 1.37 -11.86
C TYR A 31 -6.59 1.88 -12.68
N HIS A 32 -5.38 1.88 -12.13
CA HIS A 32 -4.17 2.36 -12.81
C HIS A 32 -3.79 1.52 -14.04
N SER A 33 -3.98 0.20 -13.97
CA SER A 33 -3.68 -0.71 -15.06
C SER A 33 -4.61 -0.51 -16.26
N ILE A 34 -5.88 -0.11 -16.07
CA ILE A 34 -6.78 0.23 -17.18
C ILE A 34 -6.22 1.42 -17.98
N PHE A 35 -5.72 2.47 -17.30
CA PHE A 35 -5.11 3.61 -18.01
C PHE A 35 -3.81 3.23 -18.70
N MET A 36 -3.00 2.39 -18.06
CA MET A 36 -1.77 1.86 -18.64
C MET A 36 -2.03 1.09 -19.92
N ILE A 37 -2.96 0.12 -19.90
CA ILE A 37 -3.33 -0.69 -21.07
C ILE A 37 -3.79 0.22 -22.22
N ASN A 38 -4.61 1.22 -21.91
CA ASN A 38 -5.08 2.18 -22.92
C ASN A 38 -3.92 2.95 -23.56
N ARG A 39 -2.94 3.40 -22.76
CA ARG A 39 -1.73 4.08 -23.27
C ARG A 39 -0.84 3.14 -24.10
N SER A 40 -0.61 1.92 -23.62
CA SER A 40 0.19 0.91 -24.33
C SER A 40 -0.41 0.52 -25.68
N ALA A 41 -1.74 0.54 -25.80
CA ALA A 41 -2.44 0.26 -27.06
C ALA A 41 -2.37 1.41 -28.09
N THR A 42 -2.04 2.65 -27.69
CA THR A 42 -2.08 3.83 -28.58
C THR A 42 -0.75 4.55 -28.78
N TYR A 43 0.23 4.40 -27.89
CA TYR A 43 1.49 5.16 -27.92
C TYR A 43 2.72 4.26 -27.79
N MET A 44 3.46 4.07 -28.88
CA MET A 44 4.86 3.61 -28.85
C MET A 44 5.80 4.82 -28.83
N ARG A 45 6.17 5.30 -27.64
CA ARG A 45 7.39 6.08 -27.45
C ARG A 45 8.10 5.62 -26.17
N ASN A 46 9.32 5.14 -26.38
CA ASN A 46 10.25 4.70 -25.36
C ASN A 46 10.85 5.95 -24.70
N ASP A 47 10.28 6.37 -23.57
CA ASP A 47 10.97 7.27 -22.66
C ASP A 47 11.36 6.46 -21.44
N ASP A 48 12.66 6.36 -21.22
CA ASP A 48 13.29 5.55 -20.18
C ASP A 48 13.08 6.22 -18.82
N LEU A 49 11.96 5.93 -18.15
CA LEU A 49 11.68 6.40 -16.79
C LEU A 49 11.79 5.27 -15.75
N PHE A 50 12.05 4.03 -16.18
CA PHE A 50 12.36 2.95 -15.25
C PHE A 50 13.81 3.04 -14.82
N SER A 51 14.09 4.07 -14.02
CA SER A 51 15.43 4.31 -13.54
C SER A 51 15.83 3.19 -12.58
N ARG A 52 17.10 2.82 -12.65
CA ARG A 52 17.78 1.91 -11.72
C ARG A 52 17.50 2.27 -10.25
N GLU A 53 17.26 3.55 -9.96
CA GLU A 53 16.89 4.06 -8.64
C GLU A 53 15.58 3.45 -8.10
N ILE A 54 14.54 3.28 -8.92
CA ILE A 54 13.28 2.66 -8.48
C ILE A 54 13.51 1.19 -8.14
N VAL A 55 14.29 0.48 -8.96
CA VAL A 55 14.66 -0.92 -8.75
C VAL A 55 15.43 -1.10 -7.45
N GLU A 56 16.42 -0.24 -7.19
CA GLU A 56 17.23 -0.32 -5.98
C GLU A 56 16.44 0.06 -4.72
N LYS A 57 15.52 1.04 -4.82
CA LYS A 57 14.81 1.58 -3.67
C LYS A 57 13.56 0.78 -3.27
N TYR A 58 12.85 0.20 -4.24
CA TYR A 58 11.56 -0.46 -4.03
C TYR A 58 11.48 -1.86 -4.67
N PRO A 59 12.40 -2.79 -4.34
CA PRO A 59 12.51 -4.09 -5.00
C PRO A 59 11.22 -4.92 -4.94
N VAL A 60 10.53 -4.93 -3.80
CA VAL A 60 9.26 -5.66 -3.63
C VAL A 60 8.16 -5.12 -4.54
N ALA A 61 8.05 -3.80 -4.66
CA ALA A 61 7.05 -3.15 -5.50
C ALA A 61 7.34 -3.37 -7.00
N VAL A 62 8.62 -3.46 -7.36
CA VAL A 62 9.07 -3.81 -8.71
C VAL A 62 8.71 -5.26 -9.05
N ASP A 63 8.96 -6.21 -8.16
CA ASP A 63 8.62 -7.63 -8.39
C ASP A 63 7.10 -7.81 -8.58
N LEU A 64 6.30 -7.12 -7.77
CA LEU A 64 4.84 -7.03 -7.90
C LEU A 64 4.42 -6.51 -9.27
N ALA A 65 5.04 -5.42 -9.72
CA ALA A 65 4.76 -4.81 -11.01
C ALA A 65 5.13 -5.74 -12.18
N ILE A 66 6.30 -6.39 -12.12
CA ILE A 66 6.76 -7.32 -13.16
C ILE A 66 5.79 -8.50 -13.28
N MET A 67 5.37 -9.08 -12.15
CA MET A 67 4.42 -10.19 -12.15
C MET A 67 3.09 -9.79 -12.80
N THR A 68 2.55 -8.63 -12.42
CA THR A 68 1.30 -8.11 -12.99
C THR A 68 1.41 -7.80 -14.48
N VAL A 69 2.51 -7.19 -14.92
CA VAL A 69 2.77 -6.92 -16.35
C VAL A 69 2.84 -8.20 -17.14
N ASN A 70 3.62 -9.19 -16.71
CA ASN A 70 3.77 -10.47 -17.41
C ASN A 70 2.41 -11.17 -17.59
N LEU A 71 1.57 -11.16 -16.55
CA LEU A 71 0.23 -11.72 -16.61
C LEU A 71 -0.69 -10.94 -17.56
N LEU A 72 -0.63 -9.61 -17.55
CA LEU A 72 -1.39 -8.76 -18.46
C LEU A 72 -0.99 -8.96 -19.93
N GLU A 73 0.30 -8.94 -20.23
CA GLU A 73 0.83 -9.17 -21.58
C GLU A 73 0.41 -10.55 -22.10
N SER A 74 0.55 -11.59 -21.28
CA SER A 74 0.14 -12.96 -21.63
C SER A 74 -1.35 -13.07 -21.95
N LYS A 75 -2.21 -12.44 -21.15
CA LYS A 75 -3.68 -12.58 -21.27
C LYS A 75 -4.29 -11.67 -22.32
N LEU A 76 -3.69 -10.51 -22.57
CA LEU A 76 -4.21 -9.48 -23.49
C LEU A 76 -3.48 -9.42 -24.83
N ASN A 77 -2.35 -10.13 -24.96
CA ASN A 77 -1.49 -10.09 -26.13
C ASN A 77 -1.08 -8.66 -26.52
N ILE A 78 -0.76 -7.85 -25.51
CA ILE A 78 -0.23 -6.49 -25.64
C ILE A 78 1.22 -6.46 -25.17
N LYS A 79 1.93 -5.39 -25.52
CA LYS A 79 3.25 -5.10 -24.95
C LYS A 79 3.17 -3.84 -24.08
N ILE A 80 3.62 -3.96 -22.85
CA ILE A 80 3.71 -2.89 -21.87
C ILE A 80 5.17 -2.41 -21.84
N SER A 81 5.40 -1.10 -21.80
CA SER A 81 6.74 -0.53 -21.82
C SER A 81 7.35 -0.46 -20.41
N ASP A 82 8.68 -0.36 -20.33
CA ASP A 82 9.38 -0.22 -19.04
C ASP A 82 8.93 1.02 -18.26
N LYS A 83 8.58 2.10 -18.96
CA LYS A 83 7.98 3.30 -18.36
C LYS A 83 6.69 2.98 -17.59
N GLU A 84 5.81 2.18 -18.19
CA GLU A 84 4.55 1.79 -17.60
C GLU A 84 4.73 0.78 -16.45
N LEU A 85 5.71 -0.13 -16.58
CA LEU A 85 6.16 -0.98 -15.48
C LEU A 85 6.63 -0.13 -14.28
N GLY A 86 7.38 0.95 -14.54
CA GLY A 86 7.83 1.89 -13.52
C GLY A 86 6.71 2.60 -12.80
N TYR A 87 5.71 3.09 -13.54
CA TYR A 87 4.51 3.67 -12.91
C TYR A 87 3.78 2.64 -12.06
N LEU A 88 3.64 1.40 -12.55
CA LEU A 88 2.99 0.34 -11.79
C LEU A 88 3.73 0.02 -10.48
N ALA A 89 5.06 -0.04 -10.53
CA ALA A 89 5.89 -0.24 -9.34
C ALA A 89 5.71 0.89 -8.32
N LEU A 90 5.61 2.15 -8.77
CA LEU A 90 5.32 3.28 -7.88
C LEU A 90 3.94 3.16 -7.24
N TYR A 91 2.90 2.74 -7.98
CA TYR A 91 1.58 2.53 -7.40
C TYR A 91 1.56 1.40 -6.36
N TYR A 92 2.26 0.28 -6.62
CA TYR A 92 2.45 -0.75 -5.61
C TYR A 92 3.15 -0.22 -4.36
N GLN A 93 4.20 0.57 -4.53
CA GLN A 93 4.93 1.17 -3.41
C GLN A 93 4.03 2.12 -2.60
N MET A 94 3.22 2.95 -3.26
CA MET A 94 2.26 3.83 -2.60
C MET A 94 1.26 3.05 -1.75
N GLU A 95 0.71 1.94 -2.27
CA GLU A 95 -0.23 1.12 -1.49
C GLU A 95 0.47 0.41 -0.32
N ILE A 96 1.70 -0.08 -0.49
CA ILE A 96 2.50 -0.67 0.59
C ILE A 96 2.79 0.39 1.68
N GLU A 97 3.10 1.62 1.29
CA GLU A 97 3.34 2.72 2.23
C GLU A 97 2.06 3.18 2.91
N ASP A 98 0.95 3.24 2.19
CA ASP A 98 -0.34 3.60 2.75
C ASP A 98 -0.86 2.53 3.71
N GLU A 99 -0.62 1.24 3.47
CA GLU A 99 -0.91 0.20 4.48
C GLU A 99 -0.08 0.40 5.75
N LYS A 100 1.21 0.75 5.61
CA LYS A 100 2.05 1.12 6.76
C LYS A 100 1.54 2.36 7.50
N ARG A 101 0.80 3.25 6.81
CA ARG A 101 0.18 4.46 7.39
C ARG A 101 -1.28 4.25 7.81
N GLY A 102 -1.93 3.22 7.28
CA GLY A 102 -3.38 3.11 7.09
C GLY A 102 -4.12 2.28 8.13
N ASN A 103 -3.39 1.64 9.04
CA ASN A 103 -3.91 1.51 10.40
C ASN A 103 -3.34 2.70 11.18
N PRO A 104 -4.13 3.70 11.61
CA PRO A 104 -3.70 4.48 12.75
C PRO A 104 -3.43 3.46 13.84
N GLN A 105 -2.15 3.22 14.15
CA GLN A 105 -1.78 2.45 15.33
C GLN A 105 -2.30 3.26 16.49
N TYR A 106 -3.55 3.02 16.88
CA TYR A 106 -4.06 3.49 18.14
C TYR A 106 -3.18 2.84 19.18
N HIS A 107 -2.31 3.64 19.76
CA HIS A 107 -1.48 3.23 20.88
C HIS A 107 -2.46 3.03 22.04
N LYS A 108 -2.82 1.77 22.29
CA LYS A 108 -3.62 1.40 23.45
C LYS A 108 -2.75 1.53 24.69
N VAL A 109 -3.08 2.50 25.54
CA VAL A 109 -2.33 2.80 26.75
C VAL A 109 -3.22 2.55 27.96
N ALA A 110 -2.76 1.70 28.88
CA ALA A 110 -3.40 1.53 30.17
C ALA A 110 -2.78 2.48 31.19
N ILE A 111 -3.58 3.36 31.78
CA ILE A 111 -3.19 4.18 32.93
C ILE A 111 -3.63 3.44 34.20
N VAL A 112 -2.67 2.89 34.95
CA VAL A 112 -2.93 2.10 36.16
C VAL A 112 -2.51 2.88 37.40
N GLY A 113 -3.46 3.13 38.31
CA GLY A 113 -3.19 3.74 39.62
C GLY A 113 -4.26 4.72 40.10
N GLU A 114 -4.10 5.24 41.33
CA GLU A 114 -4.95 6.28 41.88
C GLU A 114 -4.52 7.67 41.36
N VAL A 115 -4.91 7.98 40.13
CA VAL A 115 -4.64 9.28 39.50
C VAL A 115 -5.92 10.10 39.44
N SER A 116 -5.84 11.38 39.84
CA SER A 116 -6.98 12.29 39.73
C SER A 116 -7.32 12.57 38.27
N LYS A 117 -8.59 12.91 37.99
CA LYS A 117 -9.07 13.19 36.63
C LYS A 117 -8.24 14.28 35.91
N SER A 118 -7.77 15.29 36.64
CA SER A 118 -6.92 16.35 36.08
C SER A 118 -5.56 15.81 35.62
N ILE A 119 -4.96 14.88 36.37
CA ILE A 119 -3.69 14.25 35.99
C ILE A 119 -3.90 13.25 34.84
N GLN A 120 -5.01 12.50 34.83
CA GLN A 120 -5.36 11.64 33.70
C GLN A 120 -5.45 12.43 32.39
N ASN A 121 -6.15 13.57 32.41
CA ASN A 121 -6.28 14.44 31.23
C ASN A 121 -4.92 15.00 30.78
N LEU A 122 -4.04 15.36 31.71
CA LEU A 122 -2.69 15.83 31.39
C LEU A 122 -1.85 14.73 30.72
N ILE A 123 -1.90 13.50 31.24
CA ILE A 123 -1.20 12.34 30.66
C ILE A 123 -1.73 12.05 29.26
N ILE A 124 -3.06 12.01 29.09
CA ILE A 124 -3.70 11.79 27.79
C ILE A 124 -3.32 12.88 26.79
N SER A 125 -3.27 14.16 27.21
CA SER A 125 -2.84 15.26 26.35
C SER A 125 -1.40 15.09 25.87
N ARG A 126 -0.48 14.69 26.76
CA ARG A 126 0.92 14.45 26.41
C ARG A 126 1.10 13.26 25.49
N LEU A 127 0.35 12.19 25.71
CA LEU A 127 0.35 11.01 24.83
C LEU A 127 -0.17 11.40 23.44
N ASN A 128 -1.27 12.16 23.36
CA ASN A 128 -1.78 12.66 22.09
C ASN A 128 -0.81 13.60 21.37
N GLU A 129 -0.08 14.47 22.08
CA GLU A 129 1.00 15.29 21.48
C GLU A 129 2.13 14.42 20.91
N THR A 130 2.52 13.37 21.66
CA THR A 130 3.66 12.49 21.28
C THR A 130 3.30 11.54 20.15
N PHE A 131 2.09 10.99 20.16
CA PHE A 131 1.57 10.03 19.20
C PHE A 131 0.65 10.67 18.14
N GLN A 132 0.73 12.00 17.96
CA GLN A 132 0.02 12.74 16.91
C GLN A 132 -1.51 12.44 16.89
N GLY A 133 -2.13 12.32 18.05
CA GLY A 133 -3.56 12.08 18.20
C GLY A 133 -4.00 10.61 18.02
N THR A 134 -3.07 9.67 17.97
CA THR A 134 -3.36 8.23 17.80
C THR A 134 -3.31 7.45 19.12
N THR A 135 -3.77 8.02 20.24
CA THR A 135 -3.79 7.31 21.55
C THR A 135 -5.22 6.92 21.94
N GLU A 136 -5.41 5.67 22.36
CA GLU A 136 -6.62 5.19 23.03
C GLU A 136 -6.24 4.82 24.47
N ALA A 137 -6.77 5.55 25.46
CA ALA A 137 -6.36 5.40 26.86
C ALA A 137 -7.47 4.77 27.70
N ASP A 138 -7.17 3.63 28.34
CA ASP A 138 -8.03 2.98 29.33
C ASP A 138 -7.48 3.23 30.73
N ILE A 139 -8.37 3.47 31.71
CA ILE A 139 -7.99 3.79 33.09
C ILE A 139 -8.39 2.65 34.01
N PHE A 140 -7.41 2.12 34.74
CA PHE A 140 -7.60 1.06 35.72
C PHE A 140 -7.24 1.57 37.11
N LYS A 141 -8.14 1.37 38.07
CA LYS A 141 -7.83 1.61 39.47
C LYS A 141 -7.01 0.43 40.00
N SER A 142 -5.87 0.71 40.61
CA SER A 142 -5.19 -0.31 41.41
C SER A 142 -6.09 -0.63 42.60
N SER A 143 -6.43 -1.91 42.76
CA SER A 143 -7.18 -2.41 43.92
C SER A 143 -6.35 -2.32 45.20
#